data_AF-A0A2M7KFV9-F1
#
_entry.id   AF-A0A2M7KFV9-F1
#
_cell.length_a   1.000
_cell.length_b   1.000
_cell.length_c   1.000
_cell.angle_alpha   90.00
_cell.angle_beta   90.00
_cell.angle_gamma   90.00
#
_symmetry.space_group_name_H-M   'P 1'
#
loop_
_entity.id
_entity.type
_entity.pdbx_description
1 polymer ?
#
loop_
_entity_poly.entity_id
_entity_poly.type
_entity_poly.pdbx_seq_one_letter_code
_entity_poly.pdbx_strand_id
1 'polypeptide(L)'
;MSEYSRSKGRVSPRKVKRVAGWTRLPVDTTLGRVFKEVDRCQVVALETLNHRLRGRVWRRAVQTGEHLRSAALVMWVDVDSTVETVFGEQEGTAKGYNEHKRGALSYHPLLGFCAETKEILQGWLRSGDEQLRRWEMQTVR
;
A
#
# COMPACT_ATOMS: atom_id res chain seq x y z
N MET A 1 -4.90 -2.30 -20.85
CA MET A 1 -3.73 -2.48 -19.95
C MET A 1 -2.44 -1.75 -20.40
N SER A 2 -2.49 -0.84 -21.38
CA SER A 2 -1.28 -0.22 -21.99
C SER A 2 -0.89 1.15 -21.38
N GLU A 3 -1.82 1.90 -20.80
CA GLU A 3 -1.54 3.27 -20.32
C GLU A 3 -1.07 3.36 -18.86
N TYR A 4 -1.39 2.38 -18.00
CA TYR A 4 -1.07 2.43 -16.57
C TYR A 4 0.45 2.30 -16.27
N SER A 5 1.21 1.59 -17.10
CA SER A 5 2.67 1.46 -16.90
C SER A 5 3.45 2.74 -17.18
N ARG A 6 2.89 3.70 -17.93
CA ARG A 6 3.58 4.96 -18.28
C ARG A 6 3.48 6.05 -17.21
N SER A 7 2.60 5.92 -16.22
CA SER A 7 2.38 6.96 -15.19
C SER A 7 3.09 6.71 -13.85
N LYS A 8 3.84 5.61 -13.69
CA LYS A 8 4.64 5.37 -12.48
C LYS A 8 5.77 6.39 -12.39
N GLY A 9 5.53 7.50 -11.69
CA GLY A 9 6.56 8.46 -11.29
C GLY A 9 7.68 7.72 -10.56
N ARG A 10 8.79 7.49 -11.26
CA ARG A 10 9.93 6.74 -10.71
C ARG A 10 10.53 7.55 -9.57
N VAL A 11 10.33 7.13 -8.33
CA VAL A 11 10.96 7.76 -7.17
C VAL A 11 12.46 7.55 -7.26
N SER A 12 13.22 8.63 -7.38
CA SER A 12 14.68 8.55 -7.49
C SER A 12 15.29 8.02 -6.19
N PRO A 13 16.20 7.03 -6.25
CA PRO A 13 16.94 6.53 -5.08
C PRO A 13 17.66 7.63 -4.29
N ARG A 14 18.04 8.74 -4.95
CA ARG A 14 18.65 9.91 -4.30
C ARG A 14 17.65 10.69 -3.44
N LYS A 15 16.39 10.81 -3.89
CA LYS A 15 15.33 11.50 -3.13
C LYS A 15 14.96 10.70 -1.87
N VAL A 16 14.84 9.38 -1.99
CA VAL A 16 14.57 8.50 -0.84
C VAL A 16 15.65 8.62 0.22
N LYS A 17 16.93 8.56 -0.18
CA LYS A 17 18.06 8.75 0.75
C LYS A 17 18.01 10.08 1.49
N ARG A 18 17.73 11.17 0.78
CA ARG A 18 17.64 12.51 1.37
C ARG A 18 16.52 12.62 2.39
N VAL A 19 15.33 12.12 2.04
CA VAL A 19 14.14 12.19 2.92
C VAL A 19 14.30 11.29 4.14
N ALA A 20 14.83 10.09 3.96
CA ALA A 20 15.04 9.13 5.06
C ALA A 20 16.27 9.44 5.92
N GLY A 21 17.09 10.43 5.54
CA GLY A 21 18.34 10.74 6.23
C GLY A 21 19.41 9.65 6.09
N TRP A 22 19.33 8.83 5.05
CA TRP A 22 20.21 7.66 4.87
C TRP A 22 21.45 8.00 4.03
N THR A 23 22.63 7.67 4.56
CA THR A 23 23.90 7.74 3.82
C THR A 23 23.98 6.72 2.70
N ARG A 24 23.37 5.53 2.90
CA ARG A 24 23.25 4.46 1.90
C ARG A 24 21.88 3.81 1.96
N LEU A 25 21.40 3.30 0.83
CA LEU A 25 20.18 2.51 0.82
C LEU A 25 20.47 1.17 1.49
N PRO A 26 19.65 0.72 2.46
CA PRO A 26 19.77 -0.61 3.01
C PRO A 26 19.55 -1.65 1.90
N VAL A 27 20.30 -2.73 1.97
CA VAL A 27 20.07 -3.90 1.10
C VAL A 27 18.82 -4.66 1.56
N ASP A 28 18.21 -5.43 0.67
CA ASP A 28 16.93 -6.11 0.92
C ASP A 28 16.93 -6.94 2.21
N THR A 29 18.03 -7.62 2.51
CA THR A 29 18.17 -8.41 3.74
C THR A 29 18.18 -7.57 5.01
N THR A 30 18.65 -6.32 4.94
CA THR A 30 18.62 -5.39 6.07
C THR A 30 17.20 -4.90 6.32
N LEU A 31 16.47 -4.56 5.26
CA LEU A 31 15.05 -4.21 5.37
C LEU A 31 14.22 -5.37 5.91
N GLY A 32 14.48 -6.59 5.41
CA GLY A 32 13.80 -7.80 5.88
C GLY A 32 14.03 -8.07 7.37
N ARG A 33 15.22 -7.80 7.90
CA ARG A 33 15.48 -7.91 9.35
C ARG A 33 14.69 -6.88 10.14
N VAL A 34 14.70 -5.62 9.71
CA VAL A 34 13.92 -4.56 10.37
C VAL A 34 12.44 -4.92 10.40
N PHE A 35 11.88 -5.39 9.29
CA PHE A 35 10.46 -5.77 9.23
C PHE A 35 10.11 -6.98 10.10
N LYS A 36 11.06 -7.89 10.36
CA LYS A 36 10.84 -9.01 11.30
C LYS A 36 10.71 -8.56 12.75
N GLU A 37 11.32 -7.43 13.10
CA GLU A 37 11.23 -6.85 14.44
C GLU A 37 9.94 -6.02 14.61
N VAL A 38 9.19 -5.77 13.54
CA VAL A 38 7.98 -4.95 13.58
C VAL A 38 6.78 -5.79 13.98
N ASP A 39 6.15 -5.43 15.11
CA ASP A 39 4.92 -6.08 15.58
C ASP A 39 3.65 -5.38 15.09
N ARG A 40 2.49 -6.02 15.30
CA ARG A 40 1.18 -5.48 14.89
C ARG A 40 0.84 -4.13 15.54
N CYS A 41 1.22 -3.91 16.80
CA CYS A 41 0.98 -2.64 17.49
C CYS A 41 1.76 -1.51 16.81
N GLN A 42 3.02 -1.77 16.45
CA GLN A 42 3.86 -0.82 15.72
C GLN A 42 3.32 -0.53 14.32
N VAL A 43 2.78 -1.53 13.61
CA VAL A 43 2.09 -1.33 12.32
C VAL A 43 0.91 -0.38 12.46
N VAL A 44 0.04 -0.61 13.46
CA VAL A 44 -1.13 0.25 13.72
C VAL A 44 -0.71 1.66 14.14
N ALA A 45 0.36 1.78 14.93
CA ALA A 45 0.92 3.08 15.32
C ALA A 45 1.47 3.84 14.09
N LEU A 46 2.16 3.14 13.18
CA LEU A 46 2.68 3.72 11.94
C LEU A 46 1.53 4.14 11.00
N GLU A 47 0.48 3.33 10.89
CA GLU A 47 -0.75 3.67 10.14
C GLU A 47 -1.39 4.94 10.69
N THR A 48 -1.56 5.02 12.01
CA THR A 48 -2.11 6.20 12.69
C THR A 48 -1.24 7.44 12.44
N LEU A 49 0.08 7.29 12.51
CA LEU A 49 1.01 8.37 12.20
C LEU A 49 0.87 8.81 10.74
N ASN A 50 0.85 7.87 9.80
CA ASN A 50 0.68 8.16 8.37
C ASN A 50 -0.60 8.96 8.10
N HIS A 51 -1.73 8.60 8.72
CA HIS A 51 -2.97 9.36 8.61
C HIS A 51 -2.85 10.79 9.14
N ARG A 52 -2.20 10.98 10.29
CA ARG A 52 -1.96 12.33 10.86
C ARG A 52 -1.04 13.16 9.97
N LEU A 53 0.03 12.56 9.44
CA LEU A 53 0.97 13.23 8.55
C LEU A 53 0.28 13.66 7.25
N ARG A 54 -0.49 12.74 6.63
CA ARG A 54 -1.30 13.02 5.44
C ARG A 54 -2.24 14.19 5.66
N GLY A 55 -3.00 14.18 6.75
CA GLY A 55 -3.92 15.27 7.09
C GLY A 55 -3.22 16.63 7.21
N ARG A 56 -2.01 16.67 7.77
CA ARG A 56 -1.21 17.92 7.83
C ARG A 56 -0.74 18.39 6.45
N VAL A 57 -0.24 17.46 5.62
CA VAL A 57 0.22 17.78 4.27
C VAL A 57 -0.93 18.29 3.41
N TRP A 58 -2.07 17.59 3.43
CA TRP A 58 -3.26 17.93 2.66
C TRP A 58 -3.85 19.28 3.10
N ARG A 59 -3.95 19.52 4.42
CA ARG A 59 -4.40 20.82 4.93
C ARG A 59 -3.50 21.95 4.45
N ARG A 60 -2.18 21.75 4.49
CA ARG A 60 -1.23 22.76 4.02
C ARG A 60 -1.37 23.00 2.53
N ALA A 61 -1.52 21.95 1.73
CA ALA A 61 -1.71 22.08 0.28
C ALA A 61 -2.96 22.92 -0.05
N VAL A 62 -4.08 22.64 0.63
CA VAL A 62 -5.31 23.43 0.48
C VAL A 62 -5.10 24.89 0.91
N GLN A 63 -4.40 25.13 2.02
CA GLN A 63 -4.10 26.47 2.53
C GLN A 63 -3.16 27.28 1.62
N THR A 64 -2.24 26.62 0.91
CA THR A 64 -1.32 27.28 -0.04
C THR A 64 -1.94 27.51 -1.41
N GLY A 65 -3.23 27.23 -1.58
CA GLY A 65 -3.93 27.38 -2.86
C GLY A 65 -3.66 26.28 -3.87
N GLU A 66 -3.08 25.15 -3.45
CA GLU A 66 -3.03 23.98 -4.34
C GLU A 66 -4.43 23.40 -4.49
N HIS A 67 -4.86 23.22 -5.74
CA HIS A 67 -6.17 22.67 -6.08
C HIS A 67 -6.18 21.15 -5.98
N LEU A 68 -5.96 20.62 -4.77
CA LEU A 68 -6.10 19.21 -4.48
C LEU A 68 -7.60 18.86 -4.36
N ARG A 69 -8.19 18.33 -5.43
CA ARG A 69 -9.63 18.02 -5.48
C ARG A 69 -10.01 16.97 -4.45
N SER A 70 -9.12 16.00 -4.23
CA SER A 70 -9.24 14.93 -3.24
C SER A 70 -9.29 15.45 -1.81
N ALA A 71 -8.69 16.61 -1.53
CA ALA A 71 -8.72 17.23 -0.21
C ALA A 71 -9.90 18.19 -0.01
N ALA A 72 -10.50 18.69 -1.11
CA ALA A 72 -11.48 19.78 -1.05
C ALA A 72 -12.94 19.33 -1.27
N LEU A 73 -13.20 18.35 -2.15
CA LEU A 73 -14.56 18.07 -2.64
C LEU A 73 -14.81 16.58 -2.91
N VAL A 74 -13.98 15.96 -3.75
CA VAL A 74 -14.21 14.60 -4.28
C VAL A 74 -12.87 13.88 -4.39
N MET A 75 -12.80 12.68 -3.81
CA MET A 75 -11.64 11.79 -3.89
C MET A 75 -11.97 10.59 -4.78
N TRP A 76 -11.15 10.41 -5.81
CA TRP A 76 -11.17 9.20 -6.63
C TRP A 76 -10.19 8.19 -6.01
N VAL A 77 -10.67 6.97 -5.76
CA VAL A 77 -9.88 5.89 -5.16
C VAL A 77 -9.76 4.74 -6.15
N ASP A 78 -8.52 4.47 -6.56
CA ASP A 78 -8.18 3.30 -7.39
C ASP A 78 -7.94 2.12 -6.45
N VAL A 79 -8.69 1.03 -6.62
CA VAL A 79 -8.58 -0.17 -5.79
C VAL A 79 -8.10 -1.32 -6.66
N ASP A 80 -6.86 -1.75 -6.42
CA ASP A 80 -6.21 -2.82 -7.18
C ASP A 80 -5.90 -4.00 -6.25
N SER A 81 -6.16 -5.22 -6.71
CA SER A 81 -5.71 -6.44 -6.05
C SER A 81 -4.54 -7.07 -6.81
N THR A 82 -3.69 -7.80 -6.10
CA THR A 82 -2.57 -8.54 -6.68
C THR A 82 -2.48 -9.90 -6.03
N VAL A 83 -2.01 -10.92 -6.75
CA VAL A 83 -1.75 -12.26 -6.18
C VAL A 83 -0.25 -12.42 -6.01
N GLU A 84 0.19 -12.59 -4.78
CA GLU A 84 1.61 -12.79 -4.45
C GLU A 84 1.83 -14.23 -4.02
N THR A 85 2.62 -14.97 -4.80
CA THR A 85 2.93 -16.37 -4.50
C THR A 85 3.94 -16.45 -3.38
N VAL A 86 3.68 -17.28 -2.37
CA VAL A 86 4.61 -17.52 -1.27
C VAL A 86 5.27 -18.88 -1.40
N PHE A 87 6.41 -19.03 -0.73
CA PHE A 87 7.12 -20.29 -0.59
C PHE A 87 7.30 -20.62 0.89
N GLY A 88 7.29 -21.91 1.22
CA GLY A 88 7.34 -22.41 2.59
C GLY A 88 5.98 -22.29 3.31
N GLU A 89 6.02 -22.36 4.63
CA GLU A 89 4.86 -22.21 5.50
C GLU A 89 4.81 -20.77 6.03
N GLN A 90 3.86 -19.98 5.51
CA GLN A 90 3.63 -18.61 5.95
C GLN A 90 2.18 -18.48 6.44
N GLU A 91 2.00 -17.80 7.57
CA GLU A 91 0.69 -17.60 8.21
C GLU A 91 -0.25 -16.79 7.31
N GLY A 92 -1.54 -17.14 7.28
CA GLY A 92 -2.56 -16.41 6.51
C GLY A 92 -2.44 -16.60 5.01
N THR A 93 -1.80 -17.68 4.55
CA THR A 93 -1.71 -18.02 3.12
C THR A 93 -2.65 -19.15 2.77
N ALA A 94 -3.19 -19.10 1.56
CA ALA A 94 -4.10 -20.12 1.07
C ALA A 94 -3.92 -20.32 -0.44
N LYS A 95 -4.41 -21.46 -0.94
CA LYS A 95 -4.36 -21.80 -2.35
C LYS A 95 -5.45 -21.04 -3.10
N GLY A 96 -5.04 -20.00 -3.80
CA GLY A 96 -5.88 -19.13 -4.61
C GLY A 96 -5.88 -19.47 -6.10
N TYR A 97 -6.72 -18.74 -6.85
CA TYR A 97 -6.59 -18.69 -8.30
C TYR A 97 -5.34 -17.87 -8.68
N ASN A 98 -4.36 -18.52 -9.29
CA ASN A 98 -3.14 -17.89 -9.79
C ASN A 98 -2.84 -18.45 -11.19
N GLU A 99 -2.93 -17.60 -12.20
CA GLU A 99 -2.75 -18.00 -13.61
C GLU A 99 -1.31 -18.44 -13.90
N HIS A 100 -0.35 -17.83 -13.22
CA HIS A 100 1.08 -18.09 -13.42
C HIS A 100 1.57 -19.31 -12.65
N LYS A 101 1.03 -19.57 -11.45
CA LYS A 101 1.44 -20.68 -10.57
C LYS A 101 0.24 -21.34 -9.89
N ARG A 102 -0.45 -22.18 -10.65
CA ARG A 102 -1.65 -22.90 -10.19
C ARG A 102 -1.34 -23.79 -8.98
N GLY A 103 -2.16 -23.71 -7.93
CA GLY A 103 -2.08 -24.57 -6.75
C GLY A 103 -1.03 -24.18 -5.70
N ALA A 104 -0.29 -23.09 -5.90
CA ALA A 104 0.65 -22.56 -4.92
C ALA A 104 -0.08 -21.79 -3.81
N LEU A 105 0.52 -21.74 -2.61
CA LEU A 105 0.09 -20.84 -1.54
C LEU A 105 0.35 -19.39 -1.96
N SER A 106 -0.57 -18.50 -1.61
CA SER A 106 -0.48 -17.09 -1.98
C SER A 106 -1.16 -16.20 -0.97
N TYR A 107 -0.80 -14.91 -1.01
CA TYR A 107 -1.59 -13.81 -0.49
C TYR A 107 -2.35 -13.13 -1.63
N HIS A 108 -3.45 -12.46 -1.29
CA HIS A 108 -4.20 -11.60 -2.21
C HIS A 108 -4.31 -10.14 -1.69
N PRO A 109 -3.19 -9.40 -1.62
CA PRO A 109 -3.21 -8.00 -1.21
C PRO A 109 -4.25 -7.17 -1.96
N LEU A 110 -4.92 -6.28 -1.23
CA LEU A 110 -5.77 -5.24 -1.79
C LEU A 110 -5.23 -3.88 -1.37
N LEU A 111 -4.98 -3.00 -2.32
CA LEU A 111 -4.48 -1.66 -2.05
C LEU A 111 -5.42 -0.61 -2.62
N GLY A 112 -5.78 0.37 -1.81
CA GLY A 112 -6.52 1.55 -2.23
C GLY A 112 -5.58 2.74 -2.37
N PHE A 113 -5.58 3.38 -3.54
CA PHE A 113 -4.75 4.53 -3.86
C PHE A 113 -5.61 5.77 -4.10
N CYS A 114 -5.12 6.94 -3.70
CA CYS A 114 -5.71 8.20 -4.17
C CYS A 114 -5.30 8.41 -5.63
N ALA A 115 -6.27 8.52 -6.54
CA ALA A 115 -5.97 8.64 -7.97
C ALA A 115 -5.20 9.94 -8.30
N GLU A 116 -5.37 10.99 -7.50
CA GLU A 116 -4.71 12.29 -7.70
C GLU A 116 -3.29 12.31 -7.14
N THR A 117 -3.09 11.96 -5.85
CA THR A 117 -1.76 12.00 -5.21
C THR A 117 -0.93 10.74 -5.44
N LYS A 118 -1.55 9.67 -5.93
CA LYS A 118 -0.97 8.33 -6.08
C LYS A 118 -0.45 7.74 -4.77
N GLU A 119 -0.90 8.25 -3.63
CA GLU A 119 -0.54 7.69 -2.32
C GLU A 119 -1.43 6.50 -1.96
N ILE A 120 -0.87 5.57 -1.18
CA ILE A 120 -1.64 4.47 -0.59
C ILE A 120 -2.50 5.04 0.53
N LEU A 121 -3.81 4.91 0.39
CA LEU A 121 -4.78 5.33 1.40
C LEU A 121 -4.93 4.27 2.49
N GLN A 122 -5.08 3.01 2.07
CA GLN A 122 -5.20 1.84 2.94
C GLN A 122 -4.80 0.56 2.18
N GLY A 123 -4.41 -0.48 2.91
CA GLY A 123 -4.14 -1.80 2.36
C GLY A 123 -4.61 -2.94 3.27
N TRP A 124 -5.03 -4.04 2.65
CA TRP A 124 -5.39 -5.28 3.35
C TRP A 124 -4.59 -6.44 2.80
N LEU A 125 -3.93 -7.18 3.68
CA LEU A 125 -3.26 -8.43 3.34
C LEU A 125 -4.26 -9.58 3.56
N ARG A 126 -4.75 -10.15 2.46
CA ARG A 126 -5.74 -11.24 2.48
C ARG A 126 -5.10 -12.57 2.14
N SER A 127 -5.75 -13.66 2.54
CA SER A 127 -5.41 -15.00 2.09
C SER A 127 -5.62 -15.15 0.58
N GLY A 128 -4.81 -15.98 -0.08
CA GLY A 128 -4.84 -16.15 -1.53
C GLY A 128 -6.15 -16.69 -2.10
N ASP A 129 -6.94 -17.39 -1.29
CA ASP A 129 -8.24 -17.94 -1.65
C ASP A 129 -9.40 -16.93 -1.51
N GLU A 130 -9.14 -15.75 -0.94
CA GLU A 130 -10.11 -14.66 -0.88
C GLU A 130 -10.25 -14.00 -2.25
N GLN A 131 -11.04 -14.62 -3.12
CA GLN A 131 -11.59 -13.96 -4.30
C GLN A 131 -12.46 -12.78 -3.86
N LEU A 132 -12.55 -11.74 -4.71
CA LEU A 132 -13.45 -10.59 -4.53
C LEU A 132 -14.92 -11.08 -4.50
N ARG A 133 -15.36 -11.62 -3.37
CA ARG A 133 -16.78 -11.74 -3.05
C ARG A 133 -17.26 -10.32 -2.81
N ARG A 134 -18.32 -9.95 -3.54
CA ARG A 134 -19.05 -8.69 -3.47
C ARG A 134 -19.04 -8.13 -2.05
N TRP A 135 -18.49 -6.94 -1.89
CA TRP A 135 -18.39 -6.20 -0.64
C TRP A 135 -19.77 -6.08 0.03
N GLU A 136 -19.98 -6.76 1.14
CA GLU A 136 -20.87 -6.23 2.18
C GLU A 136 -20.05 -5.16 2.91
N MET A 137 -20.42 -3.89 2.74
CA MET A 137 -19.91 -2.81 3.58
C MET A 137 -20.24 -3.15 5.04
N GLN A 138 -19.27 -3.67 5.78
CA GLN A 138 -19.36 -3.63 7.23
C GLN A 138 -19.12 -2.19 7.66
N THR A 139 -20.22 -1.46 7.85
CA THR A 139 -20.22 -0.17 8.52
C THR A 139 -19.76 -0.42 9.96
N VAL A 140 -18.52 -0.06 10.27
CA VAL A 140 -18.09 0.09 11.66
C VAL A 140 -18.91 1.23 12.25
N ARG A 141 -19.79 0.91 13.19
CA ARG A 141 -20.52 1.89 14.01
C ARG A 141 -19.60 2.48 15.07
#